data_AF-A0A1I8Q7F4-F1
#
_entry.id   AF-A0A1I8Q7F4-F1
#
_cell.length_a   1.000
_cell.length_b   1.000
_cell.length_c   1.000
_cell.angle_alpha   90.00
_cell.angle_beta   90.00
_cell.angle_gamma   90.00
#
_symmetry.space_group_name_H-M   'P 1'
#
loop_
_entity.id
_entity.type
_entity.pdbx_description
1 polymer ?
#
loop_
_entity_poly.entity_id
_entity_poly.type
_entity_poly.pdbx_seq_one_letter_code
_entity_poly.pdbx_strand_id
1 'polypeptide(L)'
;MLRLLCRRKVNATVVKSVTSWNHVERFVINISQPCEDMLIGCRFGGQPFNCSELFVPLVTDEGFCCTFNMLHPKYMYISHLPLAHWNVTKSTKYQEIDWFSEKGYPKELPEDYYPSKTLGVGRSLGLSVILDVQQGKYYCSSSSSIGFKVALHSPNETPNVRETGVFIEPGKETKLRIRPEKTESELNVRNINRRYRHCLFHNEGGLKYFAHYTQRNCEMECVAEMSLNYCGCLSFFMPKIENNATVCSINEASCEEAVRLGTYDMSTSCLDDCLPACFEMNYQMEAFATRLASRACVFSDRTLAKKNSTYVANNVAVVHMYFKENSFRSQIKTEFIGVSNFLSSIGGLMSLFLGFSFLSIAECLYYGIIRPWRSVRKYQKLFDDVENVSWDPPTLRIKSKTKRNNSLRKVLQTYPRGPKPLFEKKSKALPYSLTY
;
A
#
# COMPACT_ATOMS: atom_id res chain seq x y z
N MET A 1 -26.94 -16.60 21.95
CA MET A 1 -26.33 -15.71 20.94
C MET A 1 -26.67 -14.23 21.19
N LEU A 2 -27.92 -13.79 21.02
CA LEU A 2 -28.35 -12.40 21.28
C LEU A 2 -28.01 -11.87 22.70
N ARG A 3 -28.12 -12.70 23.74
CA ARG A 3 -27.74 -12.31 25.12
C ARG A 3 -26.24 -11.97 25.26
N LEU A 4 -25.34 -12.56 24.47
CA LEU A 4 -23.90 -12.26 24.54
C LEU A 4 -23.51 -11.02 23.77
N LEU A 5 -24.15 -10.79 22.62
CA LEU A 5 -24.06 -9.51 21.91
C LEU A 5 -24.46 -8.34 22.83
N CYS A 6 -25.30 -8.60 23.85
CA CYS A 6 -25.72 -7.63 24.87
C CYS A 6 -24.94 -7.67 26.17
N ARG A 7 -23.76 -8.30 26.21
CA ARG A 7 -22.95 -8.44 27.43
C ARG A 7 -23.73 -9.04 28.62
N ARG A 8 -24.76 -9.86 28.37
CA ARG A 8 -25.49 -10.60 29.40
C ARG A 8 -24.87 -11.99 29.56
N LYS A 9 -24.81 -12.48 30.80
CA LYS A 9 -24.36 -13.84 31.11
C LYS A 9 -25.19 -14.85 30.30
N VAL A 10 -24.50 -15.70 29.54
CA VAL A 10 -25.16 -16.76 28.78
C VAL A 10 -25.07 -18.09 29.49
N ASN A 11 -26.15 -18.85 29.35
CA ASN A 11 -26.26 -20.18 29.89
C ASN A 11 -25.35 -21.13 29.11
N ALA A 12 -24.28 -21.62 29.73
CA ALA A 12 -23.25 -22.43 29.08
C ALA A 12 -23.79 -23.74 28.46
N THR A 13 -24.92 -24.25 28.95
CA THR A 13 -25.59 -25.44 28.43
C THR A 13 -26.14 -25.26 27.01
N VAL A 14 -26.63 -24.06 26.68
CA VAL A 14 -27.17 -23.73 25.34
C VAL A 14 -26.07 -23.50 24.32
N VAL A 15 -24.89 -23.05 24.75
CA VAL A 15 -23.73 -22.85 23.87
C VAL A 15 -23.15 -24.20 23.45
N LYS A 16 -23.10 -25.16 24.38
CA LYS A 16 -22.62 -26.53 24.11
C LYS A 16 -23.51 -27.34 23.16
N SER A 17 -24.79 -26.97 22.99
CA SER A 17 -25.70 -27.64 22.05
C SER A 17 -25.57 -27.15 20.60
N VAL A 18 -24.81 -26.07 20.34
CA VAL A 18 -24.58 -25.57 18.98
C VAL A 18 -23.37 -26.28 18.39
N THR A 19 -23.61 -27.13 17.39
CA THR A 19 -22.59 -28.00 16.78
C THR A 19 -21.72 -27.29 15.73
N SER A 20 -22.14 -26.15 15.18
CA SER A 20 -21.35 -25.39 14.20
C SER A 20 -21.63 -23.89 14.25
N TRP A 21 -20.55 -23.10 14.24
CA TRP A 21 -20.59 -21.63 14.22
C TRP A 21 -20.33 -21.05 12.82
N ASN A 22 -20.18 -21.91 11.81
CA ASN A 22 -19.93 -21.46 10.43
C ASN A 22 -21.11 -20.70 9.79
N HIS A 23 -22.30 -20.76 10.40
CA HIS A 23 -23.50 -20.04 9.94
C HIS A 23 -23.74 -18.71 10.64
N VAL A 24 -22.83 -18.26 11.52
CA VAL A 24 -22.96 -17.00 12.26
C VAL A 24 -23.14 -15.81 11.33
N GLU A 25 -22.36 -15.74 10.25
CA GLU A 25 -22.46 -14.66 9.26
C GLU A 25 -23.88 -14.58 8.66
N ARG A 26 -24.45 -15.72 8.23
CA ARG A 26 -25.85 -15.78 7.72
C ARG A 26 -26.87 -15.41 8.79
N PHE A 27 -26.65 -15.86 10.03
CA PHE A 27 -27.52 -15.51 11.14
C PHE A 27 -27.52 -13.99 11.37
N VAL A 28 -26.35 -13.36 11.43
CA VAL A 28 -26.19 -11.91 11.58
C VAL A 28 -26.92 -11.18 10.47
N ILE A 29 -26.77 -11.61 9.20
CA ILE A 29 -27.49 -11.01 8.06
C ILE A 29 -29.01 -11.10 8.24
N ASN A 30 -29.54 -12.26 8.66
CA ASN A 30 -30.99 -12.49 8.77
C ASN A 30 -31.66 -11.75 9.94
N ILE A 31 -30.95 -11.53 11.05
CA ILE A 31 -31.51 -10.85 12.23
C ILE A 31 -31.32 -9.34 12.21
N SER A 32 -30.39 -8.85 11.39
CA SER A 32 -30.06 -7.43 11.33
C SER A 32 -31.09 -6.67 10.51
N GLN A 33 -31.18 -5.37 10.73
CA GLN A 33 -32.01 -4.49 9.91
C GLN A 33 -31.46 -4.45 8.48
N PRO A 34 -32.27 -4.75 7.44
CA PRO A 34 -31.82 -4.68 6.07
C PRO A 34 -31.56 -3.22 5.66
N CYS A 35 -30.66 -3.02 4.68
CA CYS A 35 -30.32 -1.68 4.19
C CYS A 35 -31.53 -0.89 3.67
N GLU A 36 -32.51 -1.58 3.09
CA GLU A 36 -33.73 -0.97 2.54
C GLU A 36 -34.64 -0.38 3.62
N ASP A 37 -34.66 -0.99 4.80
CA ASP A 37 -35.40 -0.48 5.96
C ASP A 37 -34.61 0.60 6.71
N MET A 38 -33.27 0.51 6.67
CA MET A 38 -32.37 1.46 7.33
C MET A 38 -32.31 2.78 6.57
N LEU A 39 -32.19 2.73 5.24
CA LEU A 39 -32.04 3.86 4.34
C LEU A 39 -33.38 4.15 3.65
N ILE A 40 -34.18 5.01 4.26
CA ILE A 40 -35.54 5.31 3.78
C ILE A 40 -35.61 6.42 2.72
N GLY A 41 -34.52 7.14 2.50
CA GLY A 41 -34.42 8.17 1.46
C GLY A 41 -32.98 8.52 1.11
N CYS A 42 -32.66 8.59 -0.18
CA CYS A 42 -31.32 8.88 -0.68
C CYS A 42 -31.36 9.96 -1.76
N ARG A 43 -30.41 10.89 -1.68
CA ARG A 43 -30.16 11.89 -2.73
C ARG A 43 -28.66 11.98 -2.98
N PHE A 44 -28.26 11.96 -4.23
CA PHE A 44 -26.86 12.09 -4.64
C PHE A 44 -26.79 13.09 -5.79
N GLY A 45 -25.86 14.06 -5.74
CA GLY A 45 -25.77 15.10 -6.77
C GLY A 45 -27.01 16.00 -6.87
N GLY A 46 -27.79 16.11 -5.78
CA GLY A 46 -29.03 16.87 -5.75
C GLY A 46 -30.26 16.12 -6.29
N GLN A 47 -30.07 14.97 -6.94
CA GLN A 47 -31.14 14.13 -7.48
C GLN A 47 -31.56 13.04 -6.49
N PRO A 48 -32.86 12.68 -6.42
CA PRO A 48 -33.32 11.54 -5.64
C PRO A 48 -32.94 10.22 -6.31
N PHE A 49 -32.49 9.25 -5.51
CA PHE A 49 -32.13 7.90 -5.96
C PHE A 49 -32.78 6.85 -5.05
N ASN A 50 -32.99 5.66 -5.60
CA ASN A 50 -33.34 4.51 -4.80
C ASN A 50 -32.13 4.07 -3.97
N CYS A 51 -32.28 3.97 -2.65
CA CYS A 51 -31.19 3.62 -1.75
C CYS A 51 -30.61 2.22 -2.03
N SER A 52 -31.46 1.26 -2.41
CA SER A 52 -31.03 -0.10 -2.76
C SER A 52 -30.15 -0.17 -4.01
N GLU A 53 -30.16 0.86 -4.86
CA GLU A 53 -29.28 0.95 -6.04
C GLU A 53 -27.92 1.59 -5.74
N LEU A 54 -27.85 2.41 -4.69
CA LEU A 54 -26.63 3.14 -4.31
C LEU A 54 -25.81 2.41 -3.24
N PHE A 55 -26.48 1.70 -2.34
CA PHE A 55 -25.84 1.04 -1.20
C PHE A 55 -25.79 -0.47 -1.38
N VAL A 56 -24.64 -1.04 -1.04
CA VAL A 56 -24.39 -2.49 -1.05
C VAL A 56 -24.26 -2.98 0.39
N PRO A 57 -24.83 -4.14 0.74
CA PRO A 57 -24.66 -4.71 2.07
C PRO A 57 -23.25 -5.29 2.28
N LEU A 58 -22.68 -5.09 3.47
CA LEU A 58 -21.36 -5.59 3.88
C LEU A 58 -21.41 -6.05 5.35
N VAL A 59 -20.76 -7.15 5.67
CA VAL A 59 -20.54 -7.56 7.07
C VAL A 59 -19.24 -6.93 7.57
N THR A 60 -19.32 -6.26 8.72
CA THR A 60 -18.19 -5.60 9.39
C THR A 60 -18.08 -6.06 10.85
N ASP A 61 -17.12 -5.48 11.56
CA ASP A 61 -16.90 -5.62 13.00
C ASP A 61 -18.08 -5.13 13.87
N GLU A 62 -18.99 -4.33 13.31
CA GLU A 62 -20.22 -3.87 13.95
C GLU A 62 -21.49 -4.64 13.50
N GLY A 63 -21.32 -5.65 12.64
CA GLY A 63 -22.41 -6.50 12.13
C GLY A 63 -22.77 -6.18 10.68
N PHE A 64 -24.07 -6.18 10.36
CA PHE A 64 -24.55 -5.95 8.99
C PHE A 64 -24.65 -4.44 8.69
N CYS A 65 -23.85 -3.96 7.76
CA CYS A 65 -23.72 -2.55 7.39
C CYS A 65 -24.04 -2.33 5.90
N CYS A 66 -24.20 -1.06 5.53
CA CYS A 66 -24.47 -0.63 4.16
C CYS A 66 -23.34 0.30 3.71
N THR A 67 -22.70 -0.02 2.59
CA THR A 67 -21.60 0.76 2.02
C THR A 67 -22.03 1.45 0.74
N PHE A 68 -21.52 2.66 0.53
CA PHE A 68 -21.75 3.45 -0.69
C PHE A 68 -20.43 3.62 -1.42
N ASN A 69 -20.46 3.48 -2.74
CA ASN A 69 -19.33 3.81 -3.62
C ASN A 69 -18.03 3.02 -3.35
N MET A 70 -18.16 1.80 -2.85
CA MET A 70 -17.05 0.87 -2.61
C MET A 70 -16.63 0.17 -3.91
N LEU A 71 -15.38 -0.29 -3.97
CA LEU A 71 -14.88 -1.06 -5.11
C LEU A 71 -15.68 -2.37 -5.25
N HIS A 72 -16.01 -2.74 -6.48
CA HIS A 72 -16.77 -3.95 -6.73
C HIS A 72 -16.03 -5.20 -6.20
N PRO A 73 -16.73 -6.15 -5.54
CA PRO A 73 -16.11 -7.34 -4.95
C PRO A 73 -15.18 -8.12 -5.89
N LYS A 74 -15.45 -8.14 -7.20
CA LYS A 74 -14.60 -8.75 -8.23
C LYS A 74 -13.17 -8.21 -8.27
N TYR A 75 -12.98 -6.92 -7.98
CA TYR A 75 -11.67 -6.26 -7.97
C TYR A 75 -11.13 -6.08 -6.57
N MET A 76 -11.93 -6.36 -5.54
CA MET A 76 -11.54 -6.21 -4.15
C MET A 76 -10.92 -7.48 -3.57
N TYR A 77 -11.44 -8.66 -3.93
CA TYR A 77 -11.07 -9.95 -3.32
C TYR A 77 -10.42 -10.90 -4.33
N ILE A 78 -9.39 -11.63 -3.90
CA ILE A 78 -8.71 -12.66 -4.73
C ILE A 78 -9.38 -14.04 -4.55
N SER A 79 -9.66 -14.42 -3.30
CA SER A 79 -10.05 -15.79 -2.93
C SER A 79 -11.56 -15.95 -2.73
N HIS A 80 -12.08 -15.56 -1.56
CA HIS A 80 -13.46 -15.79 -1.15
C HIS A 80 -14.28 -14.51 -1.09
N LEU A 81 -15.39 -14.48 -1.85
CA LEU A 81 -16.37 -13.42 -1.73
C LEU A 81 -17.10 -13.52 -0.38
N PRO A 82 -17.25 -12.41 0.39
CA PRO A 82 -18.11 -12.37 1.57
C PRO A 82 -19.54 -12.83 1.26
N LEU A 83 -20.23 -13.48 2.21
CA LEU A 83 -21.59 -13.97 1.95
C LEU A 83 -22.56 -12.82 1.71
N ALA A 84 -22.37 -11.65 2.35
CA ALA A 84 -23.20 -10.48 2.06
C ALA A 84 -23.12 -10.04 0.59
N HIS A 85 -22.02 -10.34 -0.09
CA HIS A 85 -21.83 -9.96 -1.50
C HIS A 85 -22.33 -11.01 -2.50
N TRP A 86 -22.77 -12.20 -2.05
CA TRP A 86 -23.17 -13.29 -2.96
C TRP A 86 -24.42 -12.95 -3.80
N ASN A 87 -25.27 -12.07 -3.27
CA ASN A 87 -26.56 -11.67 -3.84
C ASN A 87 -26.58 -10.22 -4.33
N VAL A 88 -25.42 -9.57 -4.48
CA VAL A 88 -25.37 -8.23 -5.07
C VAL A 88 -25.83 -8.40 -6.50
N THR A 89 -27.11 -8.13 -6.71
CA THR A 89 -27.76 -8.09 -8.01
C THR A 89 -26.87 -7.21 -8.87
N LYS A 90 -26.33 -7.78 -9.94
CA LYS A 90 -25.62 -7.05 -10.98
C LYS A 90 -26.54 -5.93 -11.45
N SER A 91 -26.44 -4.76 -10.83
CA SER A 91 -27.18 -3.59 -11.28
C SER A 91 -26.61 -3.30 -12.67
N THR A 92 -27.39 -3.61 -13.70
CA THR A 92 -26.97 -3.47 -15.10
C THR A 92 -26.73 -2.03 -15.51
N LYS A 93 -27.03 -1.08 -14.62
CA LYS A 93 -26.97 0.36 -14.87
C LYS A 93 -25.56 0.95 -14.74
N TYR A 94 -24.76 0.50 -13.76
CA TYR A 94 -23.43 1.07 -13.52
C TYR A 94 -22.35 0.05 -13.86
N GLN A 95 -21.34 0.48 -14.62
CA GLN A 95 -20.21 -0.35 -14.97
C GLN A 95 -19.14 -0.32 -13.86
N GLU A 96 -18.66 -1.49 -13.45
CA GLU A 96 -17.58 -1.60 -12.47
C GLU A 96 -16.23 -1.18 -13.05
N ILE A 97 -15.49 -0.35 -12.32
CA ILE A 97 -14.13 0.04 -12.66
C ILE A 97 -13.16 -0.50 -11.61
N ASP A 98 -12.08 -1.12 -12.09
CA ASP A 98 -10.93 -1.46 -11.26
C ASP A 98 -10.14 -0.19 -10.90
N TRP A 99 -10.52 0.40 -9.76
CA TRP A 99 -9.94 1.61 -9.20
C TRP A 99 -9.17 1.30 -7.91
N PHE A 100 -7.96 1.86 -7.79
CA PHE A 100 -7.18 1.91 -6.57
C PHE A 100 -6.27 3.15 -6.59
N SER A 101 -5.80 3.58 -5.43
CA SER A 101 -5.10 4.87 -5.23
C SER A 101 -3.92 5.12 -6.19
N GLU A 102 -3.16 4.08 -6.56
CA GLU A 102 -2.00 4.18 -7.45
C GLU A 102 -2.38 4.32 -8.94
N LYS A 103 -3.38 3.56 -9.42
CA LYS A 103 -3.81 3.58 -10.83
C LYS A 103 -4.77 4.73 -11.14
N GLY A 104 -5.63 5.08 -10.20
CA GLY A 104 -6.69 6.06 -10.40
C GLY A 104 -7.73 5.62 -11.44
N TYR A 105 -8.38 6.60 -12.05
CA TYR A 105 -9.39 6.37 -13.09
C TYR A 105 -8.77 6.22 -14.48
N PRO A 106 -9.32 5.36 -15.35
CA PRO A 106 -8.92 5.30 -16.75
C PRO A 106 -9.21 6.62 -17.47
N LYS A 107 -8.50 6.88 -18.58
CA LYS A 107 -8.66 8.12 -19.37
C LYS A 107 -10.05 8.21 -20.02
N GLU A 108 -10.56 7.08 -20.48
CA GLU A 108 -11.90 6.95 -21.03
C GLU A 108 -12.80 6.31 -19.97
N LEU A 109 -13.84 7.04 -19.58
CA LEU A 109 -14.80 6.60 -18.57
C LEU A 109 -16.15 6.32 -19.26
N PRO A 110 -16.84 5.22 -18.89
CA PRO A 110 -18.23 5.00 -19.26
C PRO A 110 -19.12 6.16 -18.77
N GLU A 111 -20.35 6.28 -19.30
CA GLU A 111 -21.31 7.28 -18.83
C GLU A 111 -21.68 7.06 -17.36
N ASP A 112 -22.09 5.83 -17.03
CA ASP A 112 -22.48 5.40 -15.69
C ASP A 112 -21.47 4.37 -15.14
N TYR A 113 -20.68 4.77 -14.15
CA TYR A 113 -19.63 3.93 -13.56
C TYR A 113 -19.54 4.05 -12.04
N TYR A 114 -18.98 3.01 -11.42
CA TYR A 114 -18.62 3.01 -10.01
C TYR A 114 -17.25 2.34 -9.75
N PRO A 115 -16.45 2.82 -8.78
CA PRO A 115 -16.72 3.94 -7.88
C PRO A 115 -16.85 5.30 -8.60
N SER A 116 -17.89 6.06 -8.34
CA SER A 116 -18.20 7.34 -8.96
C SER A 116 -17.34 8.47 -8.39
N LYS A 117 -16.92 9.40 -9.26
CA LYS A 117 -16.26 10.65 -8.84
C LYS A 117 -17.26 11.58 -8.13
N THR A 118 -16.74 12.53 -7.35
CA THR A 118 -17.59 13.59 -6.82
C THR A 118 -18.19 14.43 -7.94
N LEU A 119 -19.47 14.79 -7.80
CA LEU A 119 -20.18 15.67 -8.73
C LEU A 119 -19.91 17.16 -8.44
N GLY A 120 -19.40 17.46 -7.25
CA GLY A 120 -19.00 18.81 -6.86
C GLY A 120 -18.83 18.94 -5.35
N VAL A 121 -18.93 20.18 -4.87
CA VAL A 121 -18.71 20.53 -3.46
C VAL A 121 -19.98 21.05 -2.81
N GLY A 122 -20.01 20.99 -1.48
CA GLY A 122 -21.15 21.48 -0.71
C GLY A 122 -22.33 20.49 -0.63
N ARG A 123 -23.27 20.82 0.26
CA ARG A 123 -24.40 19.94 0.63
C ARG A 123 -25.22 19.47 -0.58
N SER A 124 -25.48 20.36 -1.54
CA SER A 124 -26.41 20.09 -2.65
C SER A 124 -25.89 19.02 -3.61
N LEU A 125 -24.57 18.92 -3.79
CA LEU A 125 -23.94 17.99 -4.73
C LEU A 125 -23.36 16.74 -4.05
N GLY A 126 -23.41 16.67 -2.73
CA GLY A 126 -22.99 15.51 -1.95
C GLY A 126 -24.05 14.40 -1.87
N LEU A 127 -23.82 13.49 -0.94
CA LEU A 127 -24.73 12.41 -0.58
C LEU A 127 -25.57 12.84 0.62
N SER A 128 -26.90 12.77 0.48
CA SER A 128 -27.84 13.01 1.57
C SER A 128 -28.66 11.75 1.80
N VAL A 129 -28.67 11.25 3.02
CA VAL A 129 -29.42 10.06 3.40
C VAL A 129 -30.34 10.35 4.58
N ILE A 130 -31.50 9.70 4.57
CA ILE A 130 -32.43 9.68 5.67
C ILE A 130 -32.45 8.26 6.22
N LEU A 131 -32.16 8.14 7.51
CA LEU A 131 -31.99 6.87 8.20
C LEU A 131 -33.12 6.65 9.20
N ASP A 132 -33.63 5.42 9.30
CA ASP A 132 -34.60 5.01 10.32
C ASP A 132 -33.97 3.96 11.24
N VAL A 133 -33.71 4.35 12.49
CA VAL A 133 -33.12 3.51 13.55
C VAL A 133 -34.03 2.35 13.94
N GLN A 134 -35.37 2.54 13.86
CA GLN A 134 -36.34 1.57 14.40
C GLN A 134 -36.03 1.14 15.84
N GLN A 135 -35.83 2.10 16.75
CA GLN A 135 -35.43 1.90 18.16
C GLN A 135 -36.31 0.85 18.88
N GLY A 136 -37.60 0.76 18.55
CA GLY A 136 -38.52 -0.21 19.15
C GLY A 136 -38.18 -1.69 18.85
N LYS A 137 -37.37 -1.96 17.81
CA LYS A 137 -36.89 -3.31 17.47
C LYS A 137 -35.51 -3.61 18.08
N TYR A 138 -34.90 -2.66 18.79
CA TYR A 138 -33.59 -2.87 19.39
C TYR A 138 -33.70 -3.91 20.51
N TYR A 139 -33.18 -5.10 20.25
CA TYR A 139 -32.89 -6.04 21.31
C TYR A 139 -31.59 -5.65 22.04
N CYS A 140 -30.63 -5.11 21.27
CA CYS A 140 -29.26 -4.91 21.65
C CYS A 140 -28.57 -3.84 20.81
N SER A 141 -27.59 -3.15 21.38
CA SER A 141 -26.65 -2.31 20.63
C SER A 141 -25.23 -2.70 21.03
N SER A 142 -24.30 -2.63 20.07
CA SER A 142 -22.86 -2.77 20.30
C SER A 142 -22.30 -1.65 21.18
N SER A 143 -22.99 -0.50 21.20
CA SER A 143 -22.67 0.67 22.00
C SER A 143 -23.77 0.95 23.04
N SER A 144 -23.47 1.78 24.04
CA SER A 144 -24.48 2.23 25.01
C SER A 144 -25.43 3.29 24.44
N SER A 145 -25.19 3.74 23.21
CA SER A 145 -25.93 4.80 22.51
C SER A 145 -26.91 4.20 21.49
N ILE A 146 -27.94 4.96 21.16
CA ILE A 146 -28.91 4.66 20.10
C ILE A 146 -28.59 5.58 18.92
N GLY A 147 -28.52 5.01 17.72
CA GLY A 147 -28.22 5.74 16.49
C GLY A 147 -27.39 4.90 15.55
N PHE A 148 -26.68 5.57 14.66
CA PHE A 148 -25.82 4.93 13.66
C PHE A 148 -24.36 5.27 13.89
N LYS A 149 -23.46 4.47 13.31
CA LYS A 149 -22.05 4.82 13.13
C LYS A 149 -21.79 4.97 11.63
N VAL A 150 -21.07 6.02 11.26
CA VAL A 150 -20.60 6.23 9.89
C VAL A 150 -19.08 6.26 9.90
N ALA A 151 -18.46 5.47 9.03
CA ALA A 151 -17.02 5.46 8.81
C ALA A 151 -16.74 5.79 7.34
N LEU A 152 -15.69 6.58 7.10
CA LEU A 152 -15.19 6.85 5.75
C LEU A 152 -13.96 6.00 5.50
N HIS A 153 -13.81 5.50 4.27
CA HIS A 153 -12.67 4.70 3.85
C HIS A 153 -12.44 4.86 2.34
N SER A 154 -11.27 4.46 1.87
CA SER A 154 -11.01 4.38 0.43
C SER A 154 -11.85 3.28 -0.23
N PRO A 155 -12.31 3.44 -1.49
CA PRO A 155 -13.08 2.41 -2.17
C PRO A 155 -12.42 1.03 -2.22
N ASN A 156 -11.09 0.94 -2.28
CA ASN A 156 -10.31 -0.31 -2.33
C ASN A 156 -9.97 -0.90 -0.94
N GLU A 157 -10.59 -0.38 0.12
CA GLU A 157 -10.33 -0.77 1.51
C GLU A 157 -11.59 -1.30 2.19
N THR A 158 -11.39 -2.16 3.19
CA THR A 158 -12.47 -2.54 4.11
C THR A 158 -12.66 -1.50 5.23
N PRO A 159 -13.90 -1.16 5.60
CA PRO A 159 -14.16 -0.28 6.73
C PRO A 159 -13.91 -1.00 8.07
N ASN A 160 -13.38 -0.26 9.06
CA ASN A 160 -13.42 -0.63 10.48
C ASN A 160 -14.35 0.38 11.19
N VAL A 161 -15.58 -0.05 11.46
CA VAL A 161 -16.65 0.81 11.95
C VAL A 161 -16.61 0.91 13.47
N ARG A 162 -16.09 -0.12 14.17
CA ARG A 162 -16.07 -0.15 15.64
C ARG A 162 -15.23 0.96 16.22
N GLU A 163 -14.02 1.15 15.69
CA GLU A 163 -13.02 2.09 16.22
C GLU A 163 -13.06 3.48 15.54
N THR A 164 -13.25 3.53 14.21
CA THR A 164 -13.21 4.80 13.45
C THR A 164 -14.57 5.41 13.13
N GLY A 165 -15.67 4.74 13.50
CA GLY A 165 -17.02 5.20 13.25
C GLY A 165 -17.43 6.41 14.11
N VAL A 166 -18.00 7.42 13.48
CA VAL A 166 -18.60 8.59 14.16
C VAL A 166 -20.09 8.35 14.38
N PHE A 167 -20.57 8.68 15.59
CA PHE A 167 -21.97 8.52 15.97
C PHE A 167 -22.90 9.53 15.27
N ILE A 168 -24.04 9.04 14.80
CA ILE A 168 -25.14 9.80 14.24
C ILE A 168 -26.36 9.59 15.13
N GLU A 169 -26.86 10.67 15.70
CA GLU A 169 -27.98 10.66 16.63
C GLU A 169 -29.33 10.81 15.87
N PRO A 170 -30.36 10.02 16.21
CA PRO A 170 -31.71 10.24 15.69
C PRO A 170 -32.29 11.56 16.22
N GLY A 171 -33.26 12.12 15.49
CA GLY A 171 -33.86 13.43 15.77
C GLY A 171 -32.98 14.62 15.40
N LYS A 172 -31.81 14.39 14.80
CA LYS A 172 -30.85 15.43 14.39
C LYS A 172 -30.48 15.37 12.92
N GLU A 173 -30.21 16.54 12.36
CA GLU A 173 -29.65 16.74 11.03
C GLU A 173 -28.14 16.88 11.22
N THR A 174 -27.41 15.89 10.74
CA THR A 174 -25.95 15.81 10.87
C THR A 174 -25.29 16.12 9.53
N LYS A 175 -24.41 17.10 9.52
CA LYS A 175 -23.57 17.46 8.37
C LYS A 175 -22.17 16.91 8.60
N LEU A 176 -21.75 15.99 7.74
CA LEU A 176 -20.42 15.40 7.69
C LEU A 176 -19.64 16.11 6.57
N ARG A 177 -18.72 16.99 6.97
CA ARG A 177 -17.81 17.67 6.04
C ARG A 177 -16.60 16.80 5.82
N ILE A 178 -16.38 16.40 4.57
CA ILE A 178 -15.29 15.51 4.18
C ILE A 178 -14.11 16.34 3.68
N ARG A 179 -12.91 16.00 4.15
CA ARG A 179 -11.62 16.50 3.65
C ARG A 179 -10.76 15.31 3.24
N PRO A 180 -10.47 15.14 1.94
CA PRO A 180 -9.59 14.08 1.50
C PRO A 180 -8.13 14.47 1.76
N GLU A 181 -7.32 13.48 2.09
CA GLU A 181 -5.88 13.56 2.25
C GLU A 181 -5.25 12.52 1.33
N LYS A 182 -4.45 12.98 0.37
CA LYS A 182 -3.74 12.11 -0.56
C LYS A 182 -2.28 12.07 -0.20
N THR A 183 -1.71 10.88 -0.14
CA THR A 183 -0.28 10.67 -0.10
C THR A 183 0.13 9.89 -1.34
N GLU A 184 1.10 10.38 -2.08
CA GLU A 184 1.61 9.71 -3.29
C GLU A 184 3.13 9.75 -3.32
N SER A 185 3.75 8.71 -3.85
CA SER A 185 5.20 8.64 -4.04
C SER A 185 5.53 8.69 -5.52
N GLU A 186 6.68 9.27 -5.86
CA GLU A 186 7.20 9.17 -7.23
C GLU A 186 7.57 7.71 -7.57
N LEU A 187 7.45 7.35 -8.86
CA LEU A 187 7.67 5.97 -9.32
C LEU A 187 9.14 5.51 -9.24
N ASN A 188 10.11 6.44 -9.28
CA ASN A 188 11.54 6.19 -9.07
C ASN A 188 11.84 5.57 -7.69
N VAL A 189 11.05 5.90 -6.66
CA VAL A 189 11.17 5.36 -5.30
C VAL A 189 10.99 3.83 -5.29
N ARG A 190 10.37 3.25 -6.33
CA ARG A 190 10.24 1.80 -6.48
C ARG A 190 11.59 1.07 -6.54
N ASN A 191 12.64 1.72 -7.05
CA ASN A 191 13.98 1.16 -7.13
C ASN A 191 14.70 1.12 -5.77
N ILE A 192 14.18 1.84 -4.77
CA ILE A 192 14.73 1.87 -3.42
C ILE A 192 14.18 0.66 -2.65
N ASN A 193 15.04 -0.02 -1.91
CA ASN A 193 14.65 -1.17 -1.10
C ASN A 193 13.56 -0.76 -0.07
N ARG A 194 12.56 -1.63 0.11
CA ARG A 194 11.44 -1.51 1.07
C ARG A 194 11.88 -0.94 2.43
N ARG A 195 13.02 -1.41 2.97
CA ARG A 195 13.53 -1.00 4.29
C ARG A 195 13.84 0.50 4.41
N TYR A 196 14.23 1.16 3.32
CA TYR A 196 14.59 2.59 3.33
C TYR A 196 13.44 3.49 2.88
N ARG A 197 12.55 3.01 2.01
CA ARG A 197 11.41 3.82 1.51
C ARG A 197 10.22 3.85 2.47
N HIS A 198 10.12 2.90 3.41
CA HIS A 198 9.04 2.82 4.41
C HIS A 198 7.61 2.88 3.84
N CYS A 199 7.42 2.44 2.60
CA CYS A 199 6.09 2.26 1.99
C CYS A 199 6.08 1.08 1.03
N LEU A 200 4.87 0.60 0.71
CA LEU A 200 4.63 -0.50 -0.21
C LEU A 200 3.75 -0.07 -1.39
N PHE A 201 4.09 -0.56 -2.58
CA PHE A 201 3.25 -0.43 -3.78
C PHE A 201 2.14 -1.49 -3.75
N HIS A 202 1.11 -1.28 -4.57
CA HIS A 202 -0.11 -2.09 -4.53
C HIS A 202 0.11 -3.61 -4.66
N ASN A 203 1.18 -4.03 -5.34
CA ASN A 203 1.49 -5.43 -5.66
C ASN A 203 2.63 -6.06 -4.83
N GLU A 204 3.18 -5.35 -3.85
CA GLU A 204 4.34 -5.81 -3.07
C GLU A 204 3.96 -6.39 -1.70
N GLY A 205 2.73 -6.21 -1.26
CA GLY A 205 2.28 -6.59 0.08
C GLY A 205 2.02 -8.08 0.29
N GLY A 206 1.84 -8.86 -0.78
CA GLY A 206 1.64 -10.32 -0.67
C GLY A 206 0.34 -10.74 0.05
N LEU A 207 -0.73 -9.93 -0.07
CA LEU A 207 -2.04 -10.24 0.51
C LEU A 207 -2.67 -11.48 -0.12
N LYS A 208 -3.33 -12.31 0.70
CA LYS A 208 -3.95 -13.58 0.29
C LYS A 208 -5.45 -13.44 0.03
N TYR A 209 -6.10 -12.49 0.68
CA TYR A 209 -7.54 -12.28 0.60
C TYR A 209 -7.90 -11.06 -0.25
N PHE A 210 -7.24 -9.92 -0.02
CA PHE A 210 -7.47 -8.69 -0.77
C PHE A 210 -6.59 -8.57 -2.02
N ALA A 211 -7.14 -8.03 -3.11
CA ALA A 211 -6.45 -7.89 -4.38
C ALA A 211 -5.43 -6.74 -4.41
N HIS A 212 -5.71 -5.67 -3.67
CA HIS A 212 -4.91 -4.45 -3.66
C HIS A 212 -4.35 -4.20 -2.27
N TYR A 213 -3.03 -3.98 -2.18
CA TYR A 213 -2.41 -3.63 -0.92
C TYR A 213 -2.85 -2.26 -0.43
N THR A 214 -3.32 -2.22 0.81
CA THR A 214 -3.50 -1.02 1.62
C THR A 214 -3.09 -1.37 3.05
N GLN A 215 -2.70 -0.37 3.83
CA GLN A 215 -2.28 -0.60 5.21
C GLN A 215 -3.41 -1.30 6.00
N ARG A 216 -4.64 -0.82 5.84
CA ARG A 216 -5.82 -1.37 6.55
C ARG A 216 -6.18 -2.79 6.12
N ASN A 217 -6.06 -3.13 4.84
CA ASN A 217 -6.29 -4.50 4.37
C ASN A 217 -5.20 -5.46 4.89
N CYS A 218 -3.95 -5.00 4.98
CA CYS A 218 -2.85 -5.76 5.59
C CYS A 218 -3.09 -6.01 7.08
N GLU A 219 -3.45 -4.97 7.83
CA GLU A 219 -3.76 -5.09 9.26
C GLU A 219 -4.91 -6.08 9.50
N MET A 220 -5.94 -6.06 8.66
CA MET A 220 -7.05 -7.02 8.71
C MET A 220 -6.61 -8.47 8.48
N GLU A 221 -5.76 -8.74 7.48
CA GLU A 221 -5.22 -10.09 7.24
C GLU A 221 -4.27 -10.53 8.37
N CYS A 222 -3.43 -9.63 8.88
CA CYS A 222 -2.50 -9.90 9.96
C CYS A 222 -3.23 -10.27 11.27
N VAL A 223 -4.26 -9.49 11.65
CA VAL A 223 -5.07 -9.80 12.84
C VAL A 223 -5.84 -11.11 12.65
N ALA A 224 -6.32 -11.41 11.44
CA ALA A 224 -6.97 -12.68 11.15
C ALA A 224 -5.99 -13.87 11.28
N GLU A 225 -4.75 -13.73 10.79
CA GLU A 225 -3.70 -14.74 10.95
C GLU A 225 -3.33 -14.95 12.43
N MET A 226 -3.21 -13.88 13.21
CA MET A 226 -3.00 -13.97 14.65
C MET A 226 -4.16 -14.67 15.37
N SER A 227 -5.41 -14.36 14.99
CA SER A 227 -6.60 -15.02 15.55
C SER A 227 -6.59 -16.52 15.28
N LEU A 228 -6.18 -16.94 14.07
CA LEU A 228 -6.00 -18.36 13.74
C LEU A 228 -4.88 -19.01 14.55
N ASN A 229 -3.73 -18.34 14.70
CA ASN A 229 -2.57 -18.90 15.40
C ASN A 229 -2.79 -19.03 16.91
N TYR A 230 -3.39 -18.03 17.56
CA TYR A 230 -3.60 -18.03 19.01
C TYR A 230 -4.91 -18.66 19.45
N CYS A 231 -6.01 -18.38 18.74
CA CYS A 231 -7.35 -18.84 19.13
C CYS A 231 -7.85 -20.03 18.29
N GLY A 232 -7.19 -20.37 17.17
CA GLY A 232 -7.60 -21.48 16.30
C GLY A 232 -8.86 -21.21 15.47
N CYS A 233 -9.34 -19.96 15.44
CA CYS A 233 -10.60 -19.59 14.82
C CYS A 233 -10.60 -18.12 14.34
N LEU A 234 -11.55 -17.76 13.48
CA LEU A 234 -11.73 -16.41 12.95
C LEU A 234 -13.06 -15.80 13.40
N SER A 235 -13.09 -14.48 13.62
CA SER A 235 -14.34 -13.75 13.80
C SER A 235 -15.19 -13.80 12.53
N PHE A 236 -16.50 -13.66 12.67
CA PHE A 236 -17.45 -13.82 11.55
C PHE A 236 -17.27 -12.80 10.41
N PHE A 237 -16.65 -11.64 10.68
CA PHE A 237 -16.40 -10.57 9.71
C PHE A 237 -14.98 -10.60 9.14
N MET A 238 -14.08 -11.42 9.70
CA MET A 238 -12.68 -11.48 9.30
C MET A 238 -12.51 -12.20 7.96
N PRO A 239 -11.45 -11.85 7.20
CA PRO A 239 -11.14 -12.51 5.94
C PRO A 239 -10.82 -14.00 6.16
N LYS A 240 -11.52 -14.88 5.45
CA LYS A 240 -11.25 -16.32 5.46
C LYS A 240 -10.04 -16.61 4.57
N ILE A 241 -8.85 -16.52 5.15
CA ILE A 241 -7.56 -16.75 4.45
C ILE A 241 -7.44 -18.24 4.06
N GLU A 242 -7.90 -19.15 4.93
CA GLU A 242 -7.90 -20.59 4.70
C GLU A 242 -9.31 -21.14 4.55
N ASN A 243 -9.52 -22.07 3.60
CA ASN A 243 -10.80 -22.74 3.37
C ASN A 243 -11.34 -23.51 4.57
N ASN A 244 -10.43 -24.03 5.41
CA ASN A 244 -10.77 -24.86 6.57
C ASN A 244 -10.91 -24.03 7.86
N ALA A 245 -10.74 -22.71 7.78
CA ALA A 245 -10.86 -21.85 8.95
C ALA A 245 -12.30 -21.88 9.50
N THR A 246 -12.41 -22.12 10.81
CA THR A 246 -13.69 -22.14 11.52
C THR A 246 -14.00 -20.78 12.14
N VAL A 247 -15.28 -20.46 12.26
CA VAL A 247 -15.70 -19.23 12.94
C VAL A 247 -15.65 -19.43 14.45
N CYS A 248 -15.08 -18.47 15.18
CA CYS A 248 -14.98 -18.51 16.63
C CYS A 248 -16.36 -18.65 17.29
N SER A 249 -16.42 -19.51 18.30
CA SER A 249 -17.57 -19.60 19.18
C SER A 249 -17.45 -18.53 20.27
N ILE A 250 -18.47 -18.48 21.10
CA ILE A 250 -18.60 -17.57 22.22
C ILE A 250 -17.52 -17.82 23.28
N ASN A 251 -17.06 -19.07 23.43
CA ASN A 251 -16.10 -19.43 24.46
C ASN A 251 -14.75 -18.76 24.20
N GLU A 252 -14.39 -18.63 22.93
CA GLU A 252 -13.15 -18.02 22.45
C GLU A 252 -13.24 -16.50 22.34
N ALA A 253 -14.39 -15.88 22.66
CA ALA A 253 -14.57 -14.42 22.63
C ALA A 253 -13.58 -13.67 23.53
N SER A 254 -13.16 -14.30 24.64
CA SER A 254 -12.11 -13.76 25.51
C SER A 254 -10.74 -13.75 24.85
N CYS A 255 -10.43 -14.78 24.04
CA CYS A 255 -9.20 -14.87 23.26
C CYS A 255 -9.20 -13.85 22.10
N GLU A 256 -10.32 -13.74 21.37
CA GLU A 256 -10.49 -12.76 20.30
C GLU A 256 -10.25 -11.33 20.80
N GLU A 257 -10.85 -10.97 21.94
CA GLU A 257 -10.66 -9.65 22.53
C GLU A 257 -9.22 -9.43 23.02
N ALA A 258 -8.55 -10.49 23.50
CA ALA A 258 -7.14 -10.42 23.91
C ALA A 258 -6.18 -10.22 22.71
N VAL A 259 -6.43 -10.90 21.58
CA VAL A 259 -5.70 -10.69 20.31
C VAL A 259 -5.94 -9.27 19.80
N ARG A 260 -7.20 -8.81 19.80
CA ARG A 260 -7.58 -7.46 19.38
C ARG A 260 -6.90 -6.36 20.19
N LEU A 261 -6.80 -6.54 21.51
CA LEU A 261 -6.16 -5.58 22.42
C LEU A 261 -4.63 -5.66 22.39
N GLY A 262 -4.03 -6.58 21.63
CA GLY A 262 -2.59 -6.77 21.59
C GLY A 262 -1.99 -7.18 22.93
N THR A 263 -2.76 -7.94 23.73
CA THR A 263 -2.31 -8.37 25.08
C THR A 263 -1.40 -9.60 25.06
N TYR A 264 -1.24 -10.25 23.90
CA TYR A 264 -0.26 -11.31 23.67
C TYR A 264 1.09 -10.71 23.23
N ASP A 265 2.18 -11.43 23.55
CA ASP A 265 3.57 -10.97 23.62
C ASP A 265 4.08 -10.12 22.43
N MET A 266 4.97 -9.18 22.77
CA MET A 266 5.37 -7.98 22.02
C MET A 266 6.29 -8.23 20.80
N SER A 267 6.47 -9.48 20.34
CA SER A 267 7.48 -9.82 19.32
C SER A 267 6.95 -9.89 17.88
N THR A 268 5.62 -9.98 17.69
CA THR A 268 4.99 -10.01 16.37
C THR A 268 3.88 -8.98 16.36
N SER A 269 4.24 -7.73 16.01
CA SER A 269 3.28 -6.65 15.84
C SER A 269 2.95 -6.49 14.37
N CYS A 270 1.65 -6.46 14.02
CA CYS A 270 1.22 -6.14 12.65
C CYS A 270 1.76 -4.79 12.16
N LEU A 271 2.17 -3.91 13.08
CA LEU A 271 2.73 -2.60 12.77
C LEU A 271 4.06 -2.67 12.00
N ASP A 272 4.89 -3.69 12.27
CA ASP A 272 6.20 -3.83 11.62
C ASP A 272 6.08 -4.44 10.22
N ASP A 273 5.07 -5.31 10.02
CA ASP A 273 4.82 -5.97 8.75
C ASP A 273 3.95 -5.14 7.79
N CYS A 274 2.99 -4.39 8.31
CA CYS A 274 2.06 -3.56 7.55
C CYS A 274 2.54 -2.11 7.45
N LEU A 275 3.43 -1.86 6.48
CA LEU A 275 3.88 -0.50 6.14
C LEU A 275 2.75 0.31 5.45
N PRO A 276 2.78 1.65 5.53
CA PRO A 276 1.83 2.47 4.79
C PRO A 276 1.98 2.27 3.26
N ALA A 277 0.89 2.50 2.53
CA ALA A 277 0.94 2.42 1.07
C ALA A 277 1.70 3.62 0.48
N CYS A 278 2.41 3.42 -0.63
CA CYS A 278 3.07 4.52 -1.34
C CYS A 278 2.04 5.45 -2.02
N PHE A 279 0.84 4.94 -2.30
CA PHE A 279 -0.30 5.72 -2.79
C PHE A 279 -1.49 5.45 -1.89
N GLU A 280 -1.93 6.47 -1.16
CA GLU A 280 -2.97 6.34 -0.15
C GLU A 280 -3.95 7.51 -0.25
N MET A 281 -5.24 7.21 -0.05
CA MET A 281 -6.35 8.15 -0.11
C MET A 281 -7.16 8.03 1.17
N ASN A 282 -6.96 8.95 2.10
CA ASN A 282 -7.66 8.98 3.37
C ASN A 282 -8.71 10.09 3.40
N TYR A 283 -9.72 9.93 4.25
CA TYR A 283 -10.82 10.88 4.36
C TYR A 283 -11.02 11.26 5.82
N GLN A 284 -10.76 12.53 6.13
CA GLN A 284 -11.12 13.10 7.42
C GLN A 284 -12.55 13.63 7.35
N MET A 285 -13.29 13.48 8.45
CA MET A 285 -14.65 14.02 8.59
C MET A 285 -14.79 14.92 9.80
N GLU A 286 -15.49 16.02 9.60
CA GLU A 286 -15.93 16.92 10.67
C GLU A 286 -17.46 16.84 10.77
N ALA A 287 -17.96 16.38 11.92
CA ALA A 287 -19.39 16.18 12.15
C ALA A 287 -20.03 17.34 12.91
N PHE A 288 -21.13 17.87 12.37
CA PHE A 288 -21.90 18.95 12.98
C PHE A 288 -23.38 18.55 13.02
N ALA A 289 -23.99 18.49 14.20
CA ALA A 289 -25.37 18.07 14.36
C ALA A 289 -26.24 19.20 14.94
N THR A 290 -27.46 19.32 14.43
CA THR A 290 -28.51 20.20 14.98
C THR A 290 -29.84 19.47 15.04
N ARG A 291 -30.80 19.96 15.83
CA ARG A 291 -32.13 19.33 15.96
C ARG A 291 -32.92 19.43 14.66
N LEU A 292 -33.62 18.36 14.29
CA LEU A 292 -34.59 18.41 13.19
C LEU A 292 -35.73 19.38 13.53
N ALA A 293 -36.07 20.26 12.60
CA ALA A 293 -37.26 21.10 12.71
C ALA A 293 -38.53 20.22 12.58
N SER A 294 -39.52 20.43 13.45
CA SER A 294 -40.76 19.65 13.42
C SER A 294 -41.76 20.19 12.38
N ARG A 295 -42.48 19.24 11.74
CA ARG A 295 -43.72 19.39 10.95
C ARG A 295 -43.69 19.91 9.50
N ALA A 296 -42.79 20.79 9.04
CA ALA A 296 -42.96 21.40 7.70
C ALA A 296 -41.82 21.20 6.69
N CYS A 297 -40.55 21.19 7.11
CA CYS A 297 -39.42 21.27 6.17
C CYS A 297 -38.75 19.92 5.83
N VAL A 298 -39.03 18.86 6.60
CA VAL A 298 -38.45 17.51 6.39
C VAL A 298 -39.30 16.68 5.40
N PHE A 299 -40.56 17.07 5.19
CA PHE A 299 -41.57 16.29 4.46
C PHE A 299 -41.58 16.53 2.94
N SER A 300 -40.43 16.64 2.29
CA SER A 300 -40.38 16.47 0.83
C SER A 300 -40.48 15.00 0.41
N ASP A 301 -40.35 14.07 1.36
CA ASP A 301 -40.47 12.63 1.12
C ASP A 301 -41.82 12.07 1.61
N ARG A 302 -42.58 11.44 0.71
CA ARG A 302 -43.94 10.93 0.97
C ARG A 302 -43.95 9.80 2.01
N THR A 303 -42.82 9.13 2.22
CA THR A 303 -42.65 8.01 3.15
C THR A 303 -42.65 8.46 4.61
N LEU A 304 -41.97 9.58 4.90
CA LEU A 304 -41.89 10.19 6.24
C LEU A 304 -43.20 10.86 6.65
N ALA A 305 -43.94 11.42 5.70
CA ALA A 305 -45.22 12.11 5.96
C ALA A 305 -46.28 11.23 6.64
N LYS A 306 -46.15 9.91 6.53
CA LYS A 306 -47.05 8.94 7.16
C LYS A 306 -46.70 8.63 8.63
N LYS A 307 -45.55 9.08 9.13
CA LYS A 307 -45.04 8.74 10.48
C LYS A 307 -45.35 9.84 11.49
N ASN A 308 -45.59 9.47 12.75
CA ASN A 308 -45.88 10.40 13.83
C ASN A 308 -44.66 11.31 14.13
N SER A 309 -44.91 12.56 14.54
CA SER A 309 -43.86 13.53 14.87
C SER A 309 -42.92 13.04 15.98
N THR A 310 -43.44 12.26 16.95
CA THR A 310 -42.65 11.65 18.01
C THR A 310 -41.76 10.51 17.50
N TYR A 311 -42.25 9.75 16.51
CA TYR A 311 -41.46 8.70 15.87
C TYR A 311 -40.27 9.30 15.12
N VAL A 312 -40.50 10.38 14.37
CA VAL A 312 -39.44 11.10 13.63
C VAL A 312 -38.37 11.60 14.59
N ALA A 313 -38.76 12.21 15.71
CA ALA A 313 -37.81 12.71 16.70
C ALA A 313 -36.94 11.62 17.33
N ASN A 314 -37.46 10.40 17.49
CA ASN A 314 -36.74 9.32 18.19
C ASN A 314 -36.03 8.33 17.26
N ASN A 315 -36.48 8.19 16.00
CA ASN A 315 -35.98 7.14 15.09
C ASN A 315 -35.33 7.68 13.82
N VAL A 316 -35.65 8.91 13.39
CA VAL A 316 -35.19 9.40 12.09
C VAL A 316 -33.95 10.27 12.25
N ALA A 317 -32.88 9.95 11.53
CA ALA A 317 -31.69 10.79 11.40
C ALA A 317 -31.53 11.27 9.96
N VAL A 318 -31.14 12.53 9.76
CA VAL A 318 -30.83 13.06 8.42
C VAL A 318 -29.34 13.34 8.36
N VAL A 319 -28.65 12.78 7.38
CA VAL A 319 -27.20 12.92 7.23
C VAL A 319 -26.85 13.50 5.87
N HIS A 320 -26.00 14.51 5.87
CA HIS A 320 -25.45 15.13 4.66
C HIS A 320 -23.93 14.98 4.63
N MET A 321 -23.43 14.18 3.70
CA MET A 321 -22.01 13.94 3.44
C MET A 321 -21.58 14.71 2.20
N TYR A 322 -20.60 15.61 2.33
CA TYR A 322 -20.13 16.41 1.20
C TYR A 322 -18.69 16.88 1.39
N PHE A 323 -18.00 17.12 0.28
CA PHE A 323 -16.68 17.74 0.28
C PHE A 323 -16.78 19.22 0.65
N LYS A 324 -15.93 19.65 1.58
CA LYS A 324 -15.87 21.03 2.06
C LYS A 324 -15.33 22.00 0.99
N GLU A 325 -14.30 21.57 0.27
CA GLU A 325 -13.52 22.38 -0.68
C GLU A 325 -13.34 21.61 -2.00
N ASN A 326 -13.10 22.33 -3.10
CA ASN A 326 -12.92 21.73 -4.44
C ASN A 326 -11.48 21.26 -4.68
N SER A 327 -10.56 21.72 -3.85
CA SER A 327 -9.17 21.34 -3.83
C SER A 327 -8.81 20.76 -2.45
N PHE A 328 -7.86 19.85 -2.43
CA PHE A 328 -7.28 19.31 -1.21
C PHE A 328 -5.76 19.28 -1.34
N ARG A 329 -5.08 19.15 -0.20
CA ARG A 329 -3.61 19.09 -0.18
C ARG A 329 -3.17 17.64 -0.37
N SER A 330 -2.29 17.41 -1.34
CA SER A 330 -1.59 16.14 -1.54
C SER A 330 -0.20 16.24 -0.91
N GLN A 331 0.26 15.16 -0.29
CA GLN A 331 1.64 14.99 0.16
C GLN A 331 2.37 14.10 -0.83
N ILE A 332 3.41 14.65 -1.46
CA ILE A 332 4.23 13.91 -2.42
C ILE A 332 5.53 13.50 -1.72
N LYS A 333 5.84 12.20 -1.73
CA LYS A 333 7.10 11.63 -1.23
C LYS A 333 8.05 11.43 -2.40
N THR A 334 9.22 12.05 -2.30
CA THR A 334 10.29 11.95 -3.30
C THR A 334 11.58 11.45 -2.65
N GLU A 335 12.52 11.00 -3.47
CA GLU A 335 13.87 10.68 -3.02
C GLU A 335 14.58 11.93 -2.47
N PHE A 336 15.17 11.83 -1.27
CA PHE A 336 15.85 12.97 -0.63
C PHE A 336 17.11 13.41 -1.41
N ILE A 337 17.89 12.44 -1.92
CA ILE A 337 19.07 12.68 -2.76
C ILE A 337 18.99 11.75 -3.97
N GLY A 338 18.70 12.33 -5.14
CA GLY A 338 18.82 11.63 -6.42
C GLY A 338 20.28 11.45 -6.84
N VAL A 339 20.52 10.54 -7.80
CA VAL A 339 21.87 10.23 -8.32
C VAL A 339 22.57 11.47 -8.90
N SER A 340 21.81 12.36 -9.55
CA SER A 340 22.31 13.63 -10.08
C SER A 340 22.83 14.57 -8.98
N ASN A 341 22.06 14.74 -7.90
CA ASN A 341 22.44 15.58 -6.76
C ASN A 341 23.65 14.99 -6.02
N PHE A 342 23.72 13.67 -5.89
CA PHE A 342 24.87 12.99 -5.32
C PHE A 342 26.15 13.23 -6.14
N LEU A 343 26.10 13.01 -7.46
CA LEU A 343 27.22 13.23 -8.36
C LEU A 343 27.64 14.71 -8.42
N SER A 344 26.66 15.62 -8.42
CA SER A 344 26.91 17.06 -8.39
C SER A 344 27.61 17.49 -7.09
N SER A 345 27.20 16.95 -5.95
CA SER A 345 27.81 17.26 -4.65
C SER A 345 29.25 16.75 -4.55
N ILE A 346 29.51 15.51 -4.99
CA ILE A 346 30.88 14.95 -5.04
C ILE A 346 31.73 15.74 -6.03
N GLY A 347 31.21 16.03 -7.22
CA GLY A 347 31.91 16.82 -8.23
C GLY A 347 32.26 18.21 -7.73
N GLY A 348 31.34 18.89 -7.03
CA GLY A 348 31.59 20.19 -6.42
C GLY A 348 32.68 20.15 -5.36
N LEU A 349 32.63 19.16 -4.46
CA LEU A 349 33.66 18.98 -3.41
C LEU A 349 35.04 18.66 -4.01
N MET A 350 35.11 17.74 -4.98
CA MET A 350 36.37 17.39 -5.64
C MET A 350 36.94 18.53 -6.47
N SER A 351 36.09 19.30 -7.16
CA SER A 351 36.54 20.47 -7.92
C SER A 351 37.04 21.59 -7.01
N LEU A 352 36.40 21.80 -5.85
CA LEU A 352 36.79 22.88 -4.93
C LEU A 352 38.10 22.54 -4.19
N PHE A 353 38.22 21.32 -3.66
CA PHE A 353 39.38 20.95 -2.83
C PHE A 353 40.58 20.48 -3.63
N LEU A 354 40.38 19.76 -4.74
CA LEU A 354 41.47 19.16 -5.51
C LEU A 354 41.67 19.81 -6.89
N GLY A 355 40.77 20.69 -7.32
CA GLY A 355 40.75 21.18 -8.72
C GLY A 355 40.49 20.04 -9.72
N PHE A 356 39.90 18.93 -9.26
CA PHE A 356 39.78 17.70 -10.02
C PHE A 356 38.47 17.67 -10.83
N SER A 357 38.56 17.28 -12.09
CA SER A 357 37.41 17.20 -13.01
C SER A 357 37.40 15.88 -13.81
N PHE A 358 36.32 15.63 -14.55
CA PHE A 358 36.26 14.49 -15.49
C PHE A 358 37.36 14.55 -16.56
N LEU A 359 37.81 15.75 -16.95
CA LEU A 359 38.95 15.90 -17.86
C LEU A 359 40.26 15.42 -17.21
N SER A 360 40.42 15.67 -15.91
CA SER A 360 41.57 15.17 -15.14
C SER A 360 41.59 13.63 -15.09
N ILE A 361 40.43 12.96 -15.01
CA ILE A 361 40.34 11.49 -15.11
C ILE A 361 40.81 11.01 -16.48
N ALA A 362 40.33 11.62 -17.56
CA ALA A 362 40.72 11.26 -18.92
C ALA A 362 42.24 11.45 -19.14
N GLU A 363 42.80 12.51 -18.58
CA GLU A 363 44.25 12.77 -18.60
C GLU A 363 45.04 11.69 -17.84
N CYS A 364 44.59 11.32 -16.64
CA CYS A 364 45.18 10.23 -15.86
C CYS A 364 45.13 8.88 -16.61
N LEU A 365 44.02 8.56 -17.27
CA LEU A 365 43.89 7.33 -18.06
C LEU A 365 44.84 7.35 -19.29
N TYR A 366 44.96 8.51 -19.94
CA TYR A 366 45.84 8.68 -21.08
C TYR A 366 47.32 8.49 -20.69
N TYR A 367 47.79 9.19 -19.65
CA TYR A 367 49.19 9.13 -19.23
C TYR A 367 49.53 7.88 -18.43
N GLY A 368 48.58 7.34 -17.66
CA GLY A 368 48.79 6.18 -16.80
C GLY A 368 48.64 4.84 -17.51
N ILE A 369 47.77 4.74 -18.53
CA ILE A 369 47.48 3.46 -19.19
C ILE A 369 47.86 3.50 -20.66
N ILE A 370 47.34 4.47 -21.42
CA ILE A 370 47.48 4.48 -22.89
C ILE A 370 48.93 4.75 -23.31
N ARG A 371 49.59 5.73 -22.69
CA ARG A 371 50.97 6.10 -23.03
C ARG A 371 51.99 5.00 -22.69
N PRO A 372 51.97 4.36 -21.50
CA PRO A 372 52.87 3.25 -21.20
C PRO A 372 52.60 2.04 -22.09
N TRP A 373 51.34 1.70 -22.33
CA TRP A 373 50.99 0.58 -23.20
C TRP A 373 51.46 0.78 -24.65
N ARG A 374 51.33 1.99 -25.20
CA ARG A 374 51.90 2.34 -26.51
C ARG A 374 53.43 2.27 -26.50
N SER A 375 54.08 2.70 -25.43
CA SER A 375 55.54 2.58 -25.26
C SER A 375 55.97 1.12 -25.25
N VAL A 376 55.32 0.26 -24.45
CA VAL A 376 55.63 -1.18 -24.35
C VAL A 376 55.42 -1.87 -25.70
N ARG A 377 54.32 -1.60 -26.42
CA ARG A 377 54.10 -2.14 -27.76
C ARG A 377 55.15 -1.69 -28.78
N LYS A 378 55.65 -0.46 -28.67
CA LYS A 378 56.72 0.04 -29.53
C LYS A 378 58.04 -0.67 -29.25
N TYR A 379 58.35 -0.95 -27.98
CA TYR A 379 59.50 -1.76 -27.58
C TYR A 379 59.38 -3.22 -28.03
N GLN A 380 58.20 -3.83 -27.94
CA GLN A 380 57.95 -5.19 -28.42
C GLN A 380 58.16 -5.31 -29.93
N LYS A 381 57.60 -4.39 -30.73
CA LYS A 381 57.85 -4.38 -32.20
C LYS A 381 59.34 -4.22 -32.54
N LEU A 382 60.06 -3.38 -31.80
CA LEU A 382 61.50 -3.22 -31.96
C LEU A 382 62.30 -4.49 -31.59
N PHE A 383 61.79 -5.29 -30.65
CA PHE A 383 62.37 -6.60 -30.32
C PHE A 383 62.06 -7.66 -31.39
N ASP A 384 60.82 -7.72 -31.87
CA ASP A 384 60.39 -8.64 -32.94
C ASP A 384 61.13 -8.36 -34.27
N ASP A 385 61.41 -7.08 -34.58
CA ASP A 385 62.18 -6.69 -35.76
C ASP A 385 63.68 -7.07 -35.64
N VAL A 386 64.21 -7.19 -34.42
CA VAL A 386 65.61 -7.59 -34.17
C VAL A 386 65.76 -9.12 -34.17
N GLU A 387 64.74 -9.86 -33.74
CA GLU A 387 64.74 -11.33 -33.73
C GLU A 387 64.55 -11.94 -35.14
N ASN A 388 63.99 -11.19 -36.08
CA ASN A 388 63.82 -11.60 -37.49
C ASN A 388 65.05 -11.36 -38.40
N VAL A 389 66.19 -10.91 -37.85
CA VAL A 389 67.44 -10.80 -38.61
C VAL A 389 68.25 -12.09 -38.44
N SER A 390 68.06 -13.03 -39.37
CA SER A 390 68.86 -14.26 -39.48
C SER A 390 70.29 -13.94 -39.90
N TRP A 391 71.27 -14.39 -39.11
CA TRP A 391 72.69 -14.39 -39.48
C TRP A 391 72.98 -15.58 -40.41
N ASP A 392 73.05 -15.33 -41.72
CA ASP A 392 73.72 -16.26 -42.64
C ASP A 392 75.25 -16.05 -42.55
N PRO A 393 76.07 -17.10 -42.36
CA PRO A 393 77.52 -16.97 -42.35
C PRO A 393 78.06 -16.70 -43.77
N PRO A 394 79.03 -15.79 -43.95
CA PRO A 394 79.52 -15.44 -45.26
C PRO A 394 80.45 -16.54 -45.80
N THR A 395 80.12 -17.12 -46.95
CA THR A 395 81.11 -17.79 -47.80
C THR A 395 81.72 -16.78 -48.77
N LEU A 396 83.05 -16.79 -48.81
CA LEU A 396 83.91 -15.87 -49.55
C LEU A 396 83.62 -15.87 -51.05
N ARG A 397 83.28 -14.70 -51.61
CA ARG A 397 83.69 -14.35 -52.98
C ARG A 397 84.02 -12.86 -53.07
N ILE A 398 85.29 -12.60 -53.30
CA ILE A 398 85.86 -11.29 -53.61
C ILE A 398 85.17 -10.73 -54.86
N LYS A 399 84.55 -9.56 -54.73
CA LYS A 399 84.52 -8.53 -55.77
C LYS A 399 84.31 -7.17 -55.12
N SER A 400 85.30 -6.31 -55.31
CA SER A 400 85.30 -4.90 -54.93
C SER A 400 84.13 -4.16 -55.59
N LYS A 401 83.43 -3.33 -54.81
CA LYS A 401 82.93 -2.02 -55.25
C LYS A 401 82.41 -1.20 -54.07
N THR A 402 83.04 -0.04 -53.95
CA THR A 402 82.85 1.08 -53.04
C THR A 402 81.43 1.66 -53.11
N LYS A 403 80.77 1.91 -51.95
CA LYS A 403 80.11 3.20 -51.62
C LYS A 403 79.34 3.19 -50.28
N ARG A 404 79.68 4.17 -49.43
CA ARG A 404 78.81 5.03 -48.58
C ARG A 404 77.97 4.38 -47.46
N ASN A 405 78.25 4.75 -46.19
CA ASN A 405 77.47 5.78 -45.49
C ASN A 405 78.03 6.12 -44.09
N ASN A 406 78.31 7.40 -43.88
CA ASN A 406 78.57 8.02 -42.59
C ASN A 406 77.24 8.35 -41.90
N SER A 407 76.93 7.74 -40.74
CA SER A 407 76.13 8.40 -39.69
C SER A 407 76.07 7.66 -38.33
N LEU A 408 76.74 6.52 -38.13
CA LEU A 408 76.54 5.68 -36.93
C LEU A 408 77.66 5.78 -35.88
N ARG A 409 78.23 6.98 -35.65
CA ARG A 409 79.35 7.14 -34.72
C ARG A 409 79.20 8.23 -33.65
N LYS A 410 77.98 8.61 -33.27
CA LYS A 410 77.80 9.70 -32.30
C LYS A 410 76.87 9.49 -31.11
N VAL A 411 76.47 8.27 -30.75
CA VAL A 411 75.64 8.08 -29.54
C VAL A 411 76.04 6.81 -28.75
N LEU A 412 77.32 6.71 -28.36
CA LEU A 412 77.78 5.66 -27.43
C LEU A 412 78.64 6.21 -26.28
N GLN A 413 78.44 7.45 -25.87
CA GLN A 413 78.99 7.99 -24.63
C GLN A 413 77.97 8.89 -23.96
N THR A 414 77.17 8.29 -23.07
CA THR A 414 76.74 8.83 -21.76
C THR A 414 75.64 7.92 -21.24
N TYR A 415 75.91 7.15 -20.18
CA TYR A 415 75.11 7.03 -18.94
C TYR A 415 75.66 5.85 -18.09
N PRO A 416 75.55 5.92 -16.74
CA PRO A 416 76.38 5.19 -15.79
C PRO A 416 75.87 3.79 -15.46
N ARG A 417 76.77 2.98 -14.91
CA ARG A 417 76.58 1.59 -14.46
C ARG A 417 75.49 1.49 -13.37
N GLY A 418 74.47 0.68 -13.62
CA GLY A 418 73.58 0.12 -12.59
C GLY A 418 74.17 -1.17 -11.96
N PRO A 419 73.70 -1.59 -10.77
CA PRO A 419 74.35 -2.64 -9.99
C PRO A 419 73.99 -4.06 -10.48
N LYS A 420 74.91 -5.01 -10.24
CA LYS A 420 74.79 -6.44 -10.57
C LYS A 420 73.82 -7.16 -9.61
N PRO A 421 73.15 -8.25 -10.05
CA PRO A 421 72.29 -9.05 -9.19
C PRO A 421 73.11 -10.13 -8.45
N LEU A 422 72.73 -10.40 -7.20
CA LEU A 422 73.21 -11.56 -6.42
C LEU A 422 71.97 -12.25 -5.83
N PHE A 423 71.53 -13.31 -6.49
CA PHE A 423 70.65 -14.31 -5.91
C PHE A 423 71.55 -15.36 -5.24
N GLU A 424 71.43 -15.50 -3.93
CA GLU A 424 71.96 -16.64 -3.19
C GLU A 424 70.79 -17.38 -2.53
N LYS A 425 70.58 -18.64 -2.95
CA LYS A 425 69.58 -19.58 -2.42
C LYS A 425 69.87 -19.86 -0.95
N LYS A 426 68.88 -19.68 -0.07
CA LYS A 426 68.73 -20.54 1.13
C LYS A 426 67.27 -20.89 1.38
N SER A 427 67.02 -22.19 1.39
CA SER A 427 65.85 -22.87 1.91
C SER A 427 65.71 -22.63 3.41
N LYS A 428 64.48 -22.41 3.90
CA LYS A 428 64.04 -22.79 5.24
C LYS A 428 62.52 -22.87 5.32
N ALA A 429 62.08 -23.91 6.03
CA ALA A 429 60.73 -24.43 6.12
C ALA A 429 59.76 -23.50 6.86
N LEU A 430 58.50 -23.54 6.44
CA LEU A 430 57.32 -23.16 7.23
C LEU A 430 56.93 -24.32 8.15
N PRO A 431 56.41 -24.03 9.35
CA PRO A 431 55.37 -24.85 9.93
C PRO A 431 54.08 -24.02 10.04
N TYR A 432 53.09 -24.42 9.26
CA TYR A 432 51.69 -24.27 9.66
C TYR A 432 51.26 -25.63 10.22
N SER A 433 50.75 -25.66 11.45
CA SER A 433 49.82 -26.70 11.89
C SER A 433 48.44 -26.07 12.02
N LEU A 434 47.50 -26.62 11.26
CA LEU A 434 46.06 -26.41 11.34
C LEU A 434 45.45 -27.32 12.44
N THR A 435 44.22 -26.95 12.86
CA THR A 435 43.21 -27.70 13.64
C THR A 435 43.43 -27.72 15.16
N TYR A 436 42.47 -27.45 16.05
CA TYR A 436 41.00 -27.34 16.02
C TYR A 436 40.52 -26.01 16.61
#